data_AF-A0A174DHZ5-F1
#
_entry.id   AF-A0A174DHZ5-F1
#
_cell.length_a   1.000
_cell.length_b   1.000
_cell.length_c   1.000
_cell.angle_alpha   90.00
_cell.angle_beta   90.00
_cell.angle_gamma   90.00
#
_symmetry.space_group_name_H-M   'P 1'
#
loop_
_entity.id
_entity.type
_entity.pdbx_description
1 polymer ?
#
loop_
_entity_poly.entity_id
_entity_poly.type
_entity_poly.pdbx_seq_one_letter_code
_entity_poly.pdbx_strand_id
1 'polypeptide(L)'
;MKKKKLLTLVLALGLATSTAFIGCSKDTVENAGDKIKNGTEDVGDAAKRGIEDVGEGIKDVGEAGVGLWDKVTDDSMTYNEDDFKKEIEKKGYKLTEIEDTKSLLSVENDDYTINGDRLSIYEYDESAKSTLEGDLKSITDNGMMINGNKTSWTKAAHIYKKGRLVVIYDGNNESILTTLKDILGEPLL
;
A
#
# COMPACT_ATOMS: atom_id res chain seq x y z
N MET A 1 -7.96 32.56 -46.65
CA MET A 1 -9.36 32.71 -46.16
C MET A 1 -9.68 31.48 -45.33
N LYS A 2 -9.60 31.53 -43.98
CA LYS A 2 -10.72 31.53 -43.00
C LYS A 2 -11.76 30.44 -43.31
N LYS A 3 -12.08 29.51 -42.41
CA LYS A 3 -12.86 29.75 -41.18
C LYS A 3 -12.52 28.78 -40.04
N LYS A 4 -12.27 29.35 -38.85
CA LYS A 4 -12.27 28.68 -37.53
C LYS A 4 -13.72 28.51 -37.07
N LYS A 5 -14.06 27.43 -36.37
CA LYS A 5 -15.36 27.28 -35.67
C LYS A 5 -15.14 27.30 -34.15
N LEU A 6 -16.05 28.00 -33.50
CA LEU A 6 -16.02 28.51 -32.13
C LEU A 6 -16.41 27.48 -31.05
N LEU A 7 -15.87 27.74 -29.85
CA LEU A 7 -16.35 27.44 -28.49
C LEU A 7 -17.88 27.45 -28.30
N THR A 8 -18.38 26.62 -27.38
CA THR A 8 -19.38 27.07 -26.39
C THR A 8 -19.25 26.29 -25.07
N LEU A 9 -19.02 27.05 -23.99
CA LEU A 9 -18.98 26.69 -22.58
C LEU A 9 -20.40 26.83 -22.01
N VAL A 10 -20.91 25.85 -21.26
CA VAL A 10 -22.16 26.01 -20.49
C VAL A 10 -21.86 25.71 -19.02
N LEU A 11 -21.87 26.78 -18.23
CA LEU A 11 -21.83 26.82 -16.77
C LEU A 11 -23.29 26.91 -16.30
N ALA A 12 -23.76 25.98 -15.48
CA ALA A 12 -25.07 26.09 -14.82
C ALA A 12 -24.89 26.06 -13.30
N LEU A 13 -24.97 27.24 -12.69
CA LEU A 13 -25.23 27.42 -11.26
C LEU A 13 -26.71 27.17 -10.97
N GLY A 14 -27.01 26.39 -9.94
CA GLY A 14 -28.34 26.30 -9.32
C GLY A 14 -28.19 26.32 -7.80
N LEU A 15 -28.57 27.44 -7.19
CA LEU A 15 -28.60 27.69 -5.75
C LEU A 15 -30.06 27.80 -5.28
N ALA A 16 -30.25 27.46 -3.99
CA ALA A 16 -31.35 27.85 -3.10
C ALA A 16 -32.62 26.97 -3.17
N THR A 17 -33.38 26.71 -2.10
CA THR A 17 -33.51 27.30 -0.74
C THR A 17 -34.08 26.27 0.25
N SER A 18 -33.82 26.53 1.54
CA SER A 18 -34.31 25.81 2.74
C SER A 18 -35.78 26.11 3.10
N THR A 19 -36.44 25.18 3.80
CA THR A 19 -37.43 25.30 4.91
C THR A 19 -37.98 23.89 5.20
N ALA A 20 -38.44 23.44 6.37
CA ALA A 20 -38.38 23.85 7.76
C ALA A 20 -38.80 22.62 8.62
N PHE A 21 -38.46 22.68 9.90
CA PHE A 21 -38.74 21.76 11.03
C PHE A 21 -40.12 21.08 11.07
N ILE A 22 -40.16 19.86 11.65
CA ILE A 22 -41.03 19.40 12.77
C ILE A 22 -40.55 18.01 13.22
N GLY A 23 -40.37 17.80 14.52
CA GLY A 23 -40.33 16.44 15.09
C GLY A 23 -39.39 16.22 16.28
N CYS A 24 -39.44 17.06 17.32
CA CYS A 24 -38.96 16.66 18.64
C CYS A 24 -39.93 15.65 19.25
N SER A 25 -39.50 14.41 19.44
CA SER A 25 -40.07 13.53 20.49
C SER A 25 -39.11 13.52 21.66
N LYS A 26 -39.60 14.06 22.76
CA LYS A 26 -38.95 14.19 24.06
C LYS A 26 -39.48 13.03 24.89
N ASP A 27 -38.69 11.97 25.04
CA ASP A 27 -38.90 11.00 26.11
C ASP A 27 -37.67 11.00 27.01
N THR A 28 -37.92 11.45 28.23
CA THR A 28 -37.04 11.38 29.39
C THR A 28 -37.12 9.97 29.96
N VAL A 29 -36.01 9.22 30.01
CA VAL A 29 -35.80 8.16 31.01
C VAL A 29 -34.31 8.07 31.38
N GLU A 30 -34.06 8.53 32.61
CA GLU A 30 -33.17 8.05 33.66
C GLU A 30 -31.81 7.40 33.35
N ASN A 31 -30.80 8.01 33.96
CA ASN A 31 -29.49 7.47 34.22
C ASN A 31 -29.60 6.38 35.30
N ALA A 32 -29.22 5.14 34.97
CA ALA A 32 -28.99 4.08 35.94
C ALA A 32 -27.69 3.36 35.56
N GLY A 33 -26.65 3.59 36.35
CA GLY A 33 -25.49 2.71 36.35
C GLY A 33 -25.85 1.41 37.06
N ASP A 34 -25.31 0.29 36.58
CA ASP A 34 -24.53 -0.57 37.48
C ASP A 34 -23.59 -1.50 36.71
N LYS A 35 -22.48 -1.81 37.35
CA LYS A 35 -21.46 -2.77 36.93
C LYS A 35 -21.96 -4.18 37.18
N ILE A 36 -21.84 -5.10 36.22
CA ILE A 36 -21.61 -6.52 36.52
C ILE A 36 -20.58 -7.10 35.55
N LYS A 37 -19.50 -7.61 36.16
CA LYS A 37 -18.48 -8.46 35.57
C LYS A 37 -19.08 -9.84 35.31
N ASN A 38 -18.69 -10.48 34.22
CA ASN A 38 -18.33 -11.90 34.30
C ASN A 38 -17.31 -12.22 33.22
N GLY A 39 -16.11 -12.57 33.68
CA GLY A 39 -15.15 -13.30 32.88
C GLY A 39 -15.61 -14.75 32.78
N THR A 40 -15.46 -15.32 31.61
CA THR A 40 -15.39 -16.76 31.40
C THR A 40 -14.47 -16.96 30.21
N GLU A 41 -13.26 -17.45 30.51
CA GLU A 41 -12.44 -18.18 29.55
C GLU A 41 -13.22 -19.46 29.20
N ASP A 42 -13.51 -19.70 27.92
CA ASP A 42 -12.94 -20.85 27.20
C ASP A 42 -13.37 -20.87 25.72
N VAL A 43 -12.34 -20.82 24.87
CA VAL A 43 -12.09 -21.61 23.65
C VAL A 43 -13.30 -22.05 22.80
N GLY A 44 -13.37 -21.47 21.59
CA GLY A 44 -14.23 -21.95 20.51
C GLY A 44 -13.81 -21.40 19.14
N ASP A 45 -12.78 -22.00 18.56
CA ASP A 45 -12.59 -22.22 17.12
C ASP A 45 -13.19 -21.17 16.15
N ALA A 46 -12.53 -20.02 16.00
CA ALA A 46 -12.93 -19.03 15.00
C ALA A 46 -11.78 -18.09 14.60
N ALA A 47 -10.97 -18.47 13.60
CA ALA A 47 -10.21 -17.48 12.81
C ALA A 47 -9.83 -17.95 11.40
N LYS A 48 -10.46 -19.00 10.85
CA LYS A 48 -10.22 -19.42 9.45
C LYS A 48 -11.13 -18.72 8.43
N ARG A 49 -11.62 -17.51 8.73
CA ARG A 49 -12.47 -16.69 7.84
C ARG A 49 -12.25 -15.19 8.07
N GLY A 50 -10.99 -14.75 8.06
CA GLY A 50 -10.62 -13.36 8.33
C GLY A 50 -10.08 -12.57 7.13
N ILE A 51 -10.20 -13.07 5.89
CA ILE A 51 -9.55 -12.42 4.73
C ILE A 51 -10.56 -11.70 3.81
N GLU A 52 -11.86 -12.00 3.88
CA GLU A 52 -12.82 -11.48 2.89
C GLU A 52 -13.67 -10.27 3.34
N ASP A 53 -13.58 -9.79 4.59
CA ASP A 53 -14.48 -8.72 5.11
C ASP A 53 -13.79 -7.50 5.73
N VAL A 54 -12.51 -7.24 5.44
CA VAL A 54 -11.81 -6.01 5.91
C VAL A 54 -12.04 -4.81 4.97
N GLY A 55 -12.94 -4.94 3.99
CA GLY A 55 -13.20 -3.90 2.98
C GLY A 55 -14.13 -2.75 3.41
N GLU A 56 -14.92 -2.90 4.49
CA GLU A 56 -15.97 -1.92 4.82
C GLU A 56 -15.87 -1.29 6.23
N GLY A 57 -14.75 -1.45 6.92
CA GLY A 57 -14.56 -0.98 8.31
C GLY A 57 -13.82 0.34 8.50
N ILE A 58 -13.36 1.02 7.45
CA ILE A 58 -12.58 2.28 7.55
C ILE A 58 -13.39 3.44 6.99
N LYS A 59 -14.53 3.73 7.61
CA LYS A 59 -15.21 5.02 7.43
C LYS A 59 -15.20 5.69 8.79
N ASP A 60 -14.50 6.82 8.88
CA ASP A 60 -14.46 7.77 10.02
C ASP A 60 -13.27 7.67 11.00
N VAL A 61 -12.05 7.48 10.47
CA VAL A 61 -10.83 8.05 11.08
C VAL A 61 -10.32 9.10 10.10
N GLY A 62 -10.20 10.35 10.54
CA GLY A 62 -9.88 11.50 9.67
C GLY A 62 -8.63 11.27 8.81
N GLU A 63 -8.60 11.89 7.62
CA GLU A 63 -7.57 11.83 6.57
C GLU A 63 -6.13 12.16 7.07
N ALA A 64 -5.56 11.30 7.90
CA ALA A 64 -4.12 11.08 7.96
C ALA A 64 -3.85 10.01 6.90
N GLY A 65 -3.07 10.35 5.88
CA GLY A 65 -2.73 9.44 4.78
C GLY A 65 -2.27 8.08 5.31
N VAL A 66 -2.83 7.02 4.73
CA VAL A 66 -2.45 5.63 5.06
C VAL A 66 -1.03 5.43 4.55
N GLY A 67 -0.07 5.36 5.46
CA GLY A 67 1.34 5.19 5.09
C GLY A 67 1.56 3.81 4.46
N LEU A 68 2.64 3.64 3.69
CA LEU A 68 2.91 2.36 3.00
C LEU A 68 2.97 1.18 3.97
N TRP A 69 3.49 1.38 5.18
CA TRP A 69 3.53 0.35 6.21
C TRP A 69 2.15 -0.14 6.64
N ASP A 70 1.14 0.72 6.65
CA ASP A 70 -0.23 0.36 7.05
C ASP A 70 -0.90 -0.58 6.02
N LYS A 71 -0.34 -0.69 4.81
CA LYS A 71 -0.77 -1.61 3.76
C LYS A 71 -0.05 -2.97 3.81
N VAL A 72 0.97 -3.12 4.66
CA VAL A 72 1.74 -4.36 4.78
C VAL A 72 0.89 -5.44 5.43
N THR A 73 0.70 -6.55 4.73
CA THR A 73 -0.12 -7.69 5.17
C THR A 73 0.70 -8.90 5.60
N ASP A 74 1.89 -9.07 5.03
CA ASP A 74 2.88 -10.05 5.46
C ASP A 74 3.84 -9.37 6.44
N ASP A 75 3.90 -9.81 7.69
CA ASP A 75 4.79 -9.25 8.72
C ASP A 75 5.97 -10.19 9.06
N SER A 76 6.13 -11.29 8.31
CA SER A 76 7.22 -12.24 8.45
C SER A 76 8.57 -11.65 8.00
N MET A 77 9.66 -12.32 8.38
CA MET A 77 11.04 -11.95 8.04
C MET A 77 11.83 -13.15 7.47
N THR A 78 11.15 -14.19 6.99
CA THR A 78 11.78 -15.46 6.58
C THR A 78 12.00 -15.57 5.07
N TYR A 79 11.09 -15.01 4.26
CA TYR A 79 11.24 -14.98 2.81
C TYR A 79 12.32 -13.98 2.39
N ASN A 80 13.22 -14.40 1.51
CA ASN A 80 14.48 -13.71 1.15
C ASN A 80 14.70 -13.63 -0.38
N GLU A 81 15.81 -13.04 -0.81
CA GLU A 81 16.11 -12.78 -2.22
C GLU A 81 16.32 -14.07 -3.01
N ASP A 82 16.94 -15.09 -2.42
CA ASP A 82 17.11 -16.40 -3.06
C ASP A 82 15.75 -17.06 -3.36
N ASP A 83 14.80 -16.95 -2.44
CA ASP A 83 13.44 -17.45 -2.66
C ASP A 83 12.77 -16.68 -3.79
N PHE A 84 12.88 -15.35 -3.79
CA PHE A 84 12.36 -14.50 -4.86
C PHE A 84 12.96 -14.81 -6.24
N LYS A 85 14.28 -14.93 -6.34
CA LYS A 85 14.98 -15.29 -7.58
C LYS A 85 14.49 -16.63 -8.13
N LYS A 86 14.31 -17.64 -7.27
CA LYS A 86 13.76 -18.95 -7.67
C LYS A 86 12.32 -18.83 -8.19
N GLU A 87 11.46 -18.02 -7.56
CA GLU A 87 10.07 -17.86 -8.02
C GLU A 87 9.98 -17.09 -9.34
N ILE A 88 10.81 -16.05 -9.53
CA ILE A 88 10.91 -15.28 -10.77
C ILE A 88 11.41 -16.16 -11.93
N GLU A 89 12.44 -16.97 -11.70
CA GLU A 89 12.98 -17.89 -12.71
C GLU A 89 11.93 -18.95 -13.11
N LYS A 90 11.19 -19.51 -12.15
CA LYS A 90 10.09 -20.45 -12.41
C LYS A 90 8.97 -19.82 -13.27
N LYS A 91 8.76 -18.51 -13.18
CA LYS A 91 7.82 -17.76 -14.01
C LYS A 91 8.38 -17.42 -15.40
N GLY A 92 9.62 -17.82 -15.70
CA GLY A 92 10.25 -17.67 -17.02
C GLY A 92 10.96 -16.33 -17.22
N TYR A 93 11.16 -15.55 -16.15
CA TYR A 93 11.87 -14.28 -16.22
C TYR A 93 13.33 -14.45 -15.82
N LYS A 94 14.22 -13.71 -16.49
CA LYS A 94 15.64 -13.64 -16.16
C LYS A 94 15.95 -12.28 -15.57
N LEU A 95 16.56 -12.26 -14.40
CA LEU A 95 17.16 -11.06 -13.82
C LEU A 95 18.59 -10.90 -14.37
N THR A 96 18.93 -9.69 -14.77
CA THR A 96 20.29 -9.33 -15.20
C THR A 96 20.81 -8.23 -14.29
N GLU A 97 21.81 -8.56 -13.48
CA GLU A 97 22.43 -7.65 -12.51
C GLU A 97 23.01 -6.40 -13.19
N ILE A 98 22.91 -5.25 -12.53
CA ILE A 98 23.48 -3.98 -12.98
C ILE A 98 24.26 -3.31 -11.85
N GLU A 99 25.42 -2.74 -12.19
CA GLU A 99 26.25 -1.97 -11.26
C GLU A 99 25.80 -0.50 -11.25
N ASP A 100 24.67 -0.21 -10.60
CA ASP A 100 24.17 1.16 -10.40
C ASP A 100 23.55 1.32 -9.00
N THR A 101 24.31 0.95 -7.97
CA THR A 101 23.82 0.84 -6.59
C THR A 101 23.79 2.21 -5.88
N LYS A 102 22.74 2.99 -6.15
CA LYS A 102 22.36 4.08 -5.25
C LYS A 102 21.16 3.65 -4.43
N SER A 103 21.44 3.14 -3.22
CA SER A 103 20.38 2.76 -2.29
C SER A 103 19.51 3.96 -1.92
N LEU A 104 18.20 3.72 -1.89
CA LEU A 104 17.17 4.66 -1.47
C LEU A 104 16.74 4.41 -0.02
N LEU A 105 16.97 3.19 0.49
CA LEU A 105 16.60 2.74 1.82
C LEU A 105 17.84 2.63 2.72
N SER A 106 17.66 2.26 3.97
CA SER A 106 18.77 2.20 4.94
C SER A 106 19.76 1.05 4.71
N VAL A 107 19.36 0.01 3.98
CA VAL A 107 20.19 -1.14 3.61
C VAL A 107 20.72 -1.02 2.17
N GLU A 108 21.81 -1.71 1.87
CA GLU A 108 22.25 -1.88 0.49
C GLU A 108 21.21 -2.67 -0.33
N ASN A 109 21.30 -2.54 -1.64
CA ASN A 109 20.37 -3.20 -2.54
C ASN A 109 21.10 -3.84 -3.70
N ASP A 110 20.56 -4.94 -4.17
CA ASP A 110 20.94 -5.53 -5.45
C ASP A 110 20.04 -4.95 -6.54
N ASP A 111 20.63 -4.49 -7.62
CA ASP A 111 19.92 -3.94 -8.77
C ASP A 111 19.96 -4.90 -9.95
N TYR A 112 18.80 -5.09 -10.56
CA TYR A 112 18.60 -5.92 -11.73
C TYR A 112 17.83 -5.18 -12.81
N THR A 113 17.93 -5.71 -14.03
CA THR A 113 16.94 -5.48 -15.07
C THR A 113 16.11 -6.74 -15.31
N ILE A 114 14.82 -6.54 -15.52
CA ILE A 114 13.85 -7.57 -15.93
C ILE A 114 13.09 -7.04 -17.15
N ASN A 115 13.28 -7.69 -18.30
CA ASN A 115 12.84 -7.19 -19.61
C ASN A 115 13.21 -5.72 -19.90
N GLY A 116 14.37 -5.27 -19.43
CA GLY A 116 14.88 -3.91 -19.64
C GLY A 116 14.41 -2.87 -18.62
N ASP A 117 13.52 -3.21 -17.70
CA ASP A 117 13.06 -2.32 -16.62
C ASP A 117 13.80 -2.62 -15.33
N ARG A 118 14.03 -1.59 -14.51
CA ARG A 118 14.82 -1.71 -13.27
C ARG A 118 14.02 -2.36 -12.15
N LEU A 119 14.69 -3.26 -11.44
CA LEU A 119 14.18 -3.95 -10.26
C LEU A 119 15.25 -3.87 -9.16
N SER A 120 14.95 -3.17 -8.08
CA SER A 120 15.83 -3.05 -6.92
C SER A 120 15.32 -3.94 -5.80
N ILE A 121 16.18 -4.76 -5.22
CA ILE A 121 15.86 -5.70 -4.14
C ILE A 121 16.63 -5.27 -2.89
N TYR A 122 15.90 -4.99 -1.82
CA TYR A 122 16.43 -4.66 -0.51
C TYR A 122 16.16 -5.83 0.43
N GLU A 123 17.21 -6.59 0.77
CA GLU A 123 17.13 -7.67 1.75
C GLU A 123 17.60 -7.20 3.12
N TYR A 124 16.71 -7.32 4.12
CA TYR A 124 17.02 -6.98 5.50
C TYR A 124 17.42 -8.23 6.28
N ASP A 125 18.27 -8.06 7.30
CA ASP A 125 18.51 -9.11 8.29
C ASP A 125 17.19 -9.54 8.96
N GLU A 126 17.10 -10.81 9.38
CA GLU A 126 15.90 -11.36 10.03
C GLU A 126 15.49 -10.57 11.29
N SER A 127 16.46 -10.00 12.00
CA SER A 127 16.25 -9.18 13.20
C SER A 127 15.91 -7.71 12.90
N ALA A 128 15.99 -7.27 11.64
CA ALA A 128 15.89 -5.85 11.25
C ALA A 128 14.47 -5.39 10.87
N LYS A 129 13.42 -6.03 11.41
CA LYS A 129 12.01 -5.69 11.13
C LYS A 129 11.70 -4.21 11.41
N SER A 130 12.21 -3.66 12.52
CA SER A 130 11.99 -2.24 12.87
C SER A 130 12.66 -1.28 11.87
N THR A 131 13.78 -1.68 11.27
CA THR A 131 14.48 -0.89 10.26
C THR A 131 13.69 -0.89 8.96
N LEU A 132 13.22 -2.05 8.52
CA LEU A 132 12.35 -2.21 7.35
C LEU A 132 11.07 -1.37 7.49
N GLU A 133 10.41 -1.45 8.65
CA GLU A 133 9.23 -0.64 8.96
C GLU A 133 9.53 0.87 8.88
N GLY A 134 10.66 1.31 9.45
CA GLY A 134 11.10 2.70 9.40
C GLY A 134 11.33 3.19 7.97
N ASP A 135 11.98 2.36 7.14
CA ASP A 135 12.21 2.66 5.73
C ASP A 135 10.90 2.80 4.96
N LEU A 136 9.94 1.87 5.12
CA LEU A 136 8.64 1.97 4.45
C LEU A 136 7.82 3.19 4.92
N LYS A 137 7.93 3.58 6.19
CA LYS A 137 7.32 4.80 6.73
C LYS A 137 7.95 6.09 6.20
N SER A 138 9.19 6.02 5.71
CA SER A 138 9.89 7.18 5.12
C SER A 138 9.42 7.52 3.70
N ILE A 139 8.67 6.62 3.07
CA ILE A 139 8.20 6.73 1.69
C ILE A 139 6.86 7.46 1.70
N THR A 140 6.74 8.51 0.89
CA THR A 140 5.44 9.19 0.72
C THR A 140 4.45 8.30 -0.03
N ASP A 141 3.16 8.51 0.18
CA ASP A 141 2.07 7.70 -0.42
C ASP A 141 2.10 7.61 -1.96
N ASN A 142 2.84 8.50 -2.62
CA ASN A 142 3.03 8.53 -4.08
C ASN A 142 4.45 8.08 -4.52
N GLY A 143 5.31 7.63 -3.61
CA GLY A 143 6.69 7.20 -3.86
C GLY A 143 7.63 8.28 -4.40
N MET A 144 7.22 9.56 -4.42
CA MET A 144 8.04 10.64 -4.98
C MET A 144 9.14 11.10 -4.03
N MET A 145 9.04 10.77 -2.75
CA MET A 145 10.02 11.06 -1.72
C MET A 145 10.32 9.81 -0.91
N ILE A 146 11.60 9.55 -0.68
CA ILE A 146 12.09 8.48 0.20
C ILE A 146 13.17 9.10 1.09
N ASN A 147 13.06 8.94 2.41
CA ASN A 147 13.99 9.53 3.37
C ASN A 147 14.21 11.04 3.15
N GLY A 148 13.15 11.77 2.76
CA GLY A 148 13.19 13.20 2.46
C GLY A 148 13.90 13.57 1.14
N ASN A 149 14.35 12.61 0.35
CA ASN A 149 14.98 12.81 -0.94
C ASN A 149 14.00 12.54 -2.09
N LYS A 150 14.07 13.37 -3.14
CA LYS A 150 13.26 13.18 -4.33
C LYS A 150 13.74 11.97 -5.13
N THR A 151 12.81 11.13 -5.54
CA THR A 151 13.08 9.98 -6.40
C THR A 151 13.09 10.38 -7.89
N SER A 152 13.78 9.58 -8.70
CA SER A 152 13.96 9.80 -10.14
C SER A 152 13.53 8.56 -10.91
N TRP A 153 12.27 8.16 -10.73
CA TRP A 153 11.68 7.04 -11.47
C TRP A 153 11.72 7.31 -12.98
N THR A 154 12.13 6.31 -13.75
CA THR A 154 12.13 6.36 -15.22
C THR A 154 10.72 6.13 -15.75
N LYS A 155 9.93 5.33 -15.04
CA LYS A 155 8.54 4.96 -15.30
C LYS A 155 7.74 5.14 -14.00
N ALA A 156 6.82 4.22 -13.68
CA ALA A 156 6.12 4.20 -12.41
C ALA A 156 6.83 3.27 -11.41
N ALA A 157 6.93 3.70 -10.16
CA ALA A 157 7.42 2.86 -9.08
C ALA A 157 6.30 1.99 -8.54
N HIS A 158 6.59 0.71 -8.42
CA HIS A 158 5.75 -0.29 -7.77
C HIS A 158 6.54 -0.90 -6.61
N ILE A 159 6.02 -0.75 -5.39
CA ILE A 159 6.73 -1.13 -4.17
C ILE A 159 6.03 -2.32 -3.52
N TYR A 160 6.78 -3.38 -3.24
CA TYR A 160 6.28 -4.61 -2.65
C TYR A 160 7.02 -4.94 -1.35
N LYS A 161 6.37 -5.67 -0.45
CA LYS A 161 6.96 -6.23 0.76
C LYS A 161 6.54 -7.69 0.91
N LYS A 162 7.51 -8.61 1.02
CA LYS A 162 7.28 -10.01 1.42
C LYS A 162 8.47 -10.53 2.21
N GLY A 163 8.24 -11.18 3.35
CA GLY A 163 9.27 -11.55 4.29
C GLY A 163 10.16 -10.36 4.66
N ARG A 164 11.48 -10.58 4.57
CA ARG A 164 12.49 -9.55 4.83
C ARG A 164 12.89 -8.74 3.59
N LEU A 165 12.12 -8.83 2.51
CA LEU A 165 12.36 -8.08 1.28
C LEU A 165 11.47 -6.84 1.18
N VAL A 166 12.07 -5.76 0.67
CA VAL A 166 11.37 -4.71 -0.06
C VAL A 166 11.84 -4.77 -1.51
N VAL A 167 10.90 -4.81 -2.45
CA VAL A 167 11.21 -4.85 -3.89
C VAL A 167 10.60 -3.63 -4.56
N ILE A 168 11.41 -2.89 -5.31
CA ILE A 168 10.98 -1.72 -6.07
C ILE A 168 11.14 -2.02 -7.55
N TYR A 169 10.04 -2.01 -8.29
CA TYR A 169 10.03 -2.13 -9.75
C TYR A 169 9.72 -0.76 -10.37
N ASP A 170 10.66 -0.23 -11.16
CA ASP A 170 10.49 1.01 -11.92
C ASP A 170 10.14 0.66 -13.37
N GLY A 171 8.86 0.35 -13.60
CA GLY A 171 8.41 -0.22 -14.87
C GLY A 171 6.89 -0.36 -14.99
N ASN A 172 6.42 -0.51 -16.23
CA ASN A 172 4.98 -0.56 -16.55
C ASN A 172 4.62 -1.85 -17.34
N ASN A 173 5.46 -2.88 -17.31
CA ASN A 173 5.20 -4.11 -18.03
C ASN A 173 4.14 -4.94 -17.27
N GLU A 174 2.91 -4.97 -17.79
CA GLU A 174 1.77 -5.65 -17.17
C GLU A 174 2.03 -7.12 -16.79
N SER A 175 2.78 -7.86 -17.62
CA SER A 175 3.11 -9.26 -17.32
C SER A 175 4.08 -9.37 -16.14
N ILE A 176 5.02 -8.43 -16.01
CA ILE A 176 5.92 -8.35 -14.85
C ILE A 176 5.12 -7.92 -13.61
N LEU A 177 4.27 -6.90 -13.71
CA LEU A 177 3.41 -6.47 -12.59
C LEU A 177 2.54 -7.61 -12.06
N THR A 178 1.91 -8.36 -12.97
CA THR A 178 1.12 -9.55 -12.62
C THR A 178 1.99 -10.61 -11.94
N THR A 179 3.21 -10.85 -12.45
CA THR A 179 4.13 -11.83 -11.88
C THR A 179 4.64 -11.42 -10.51
N LEU A 180 5.02 -10.15 -10.32
CA LEU A 180 5.46 -9.61 -9.03
C LEU A 180 4.32 -9.66 -8.02
N LYS A 181 3.08 -9.34 -8.42
CA LYS A 181 1.91 -9.49 -7.58
C LYS A 181 1.65 -10.93 -7.15
N ASP A 182 1.74 -11.88 -8.08
CA ASP A 182 1.58 -13.32 -7.80
C ASP A 182 2.61 -13.81 -6.77
N ILE A 183 3.84 -13.29 -6.83
CA ILE A 183 4.97 -13.72 -5.99
C ILE A 183 4.97 -12.98 -4.65
N LEU A 184 4.86 -11.66 -4.67
CA LEU A 184 5.10 -10.77 -3.53
C LEU A 184 3.82 -10.27 -2.85
N GLY A 185 2.65 -10.45 -3.46
CA GLY A 185 1.38 -9.89 -2.98
C GLY A 185 1.04 -8.54 -3.61
N GLU A 186 0.00 -7.88 -3.11
CA GLU A 186 -0.42 -6.56 -3.61
C GLU A 186 0.70 -5.52 -3.41
N PRO A 187 0.93 -4.63 -4.38
CA PRO A 187 1.86 -3.53 -4.18
C PRO A 187 1.35 -2.57 -3.11
N LEU A 188 2.27 -2.04 -2.31
CA LEU A 188 2.02 -0.95 -1.37
C LEU A 188 1.84 0.39 -2.09
N LEU A 189 2.43 0.51 -3.29
CA LEU A 189 2.36 1.66 -4.19
C LEU A 189 2.09 1.20 -5.63
#